data_AF-A0A2W5MHX1-F1
#
_entry.id   AF-A0A2W5MHX1-F1
#
_cell.length_a   1.000
_cell.length_b   1.000
_cell.length_c   1.000
_cell.angle_alpha   90.00
_cell.angle_beta   90.00
_cell.angle_gamma   90.00
#
_symmetry.space_group_name_H-M   'P 1'
#
loop_
_entity.id
_entity.type
_entity.pdbx_description
1 polymer ?
#
loop_
_entity_poly.entity_id
_entity_poly.type
_entity_poly.pdbx_seq_one_letter_code
_entity_poly.pdbx_strand_id
1 'polypeptide(L)'
;MPIHHYRPREADTGCPQCRAGFDLLQRLADPALTACPSCAAPVERVISAPQVVSGGAHHLRESNVAKNGFTQYRRIGKGLYEKTAGKGPDVISGD
;
A
#
# COMPACT_ATOMS: atom_id res chain seq x y z
N MET A 1 -3.40 -6.85 5.30
CA MET A 1 -2.93 -8.19 4.91
C MET A 1 -2.42 -8.09 3.49
N PRO A 2 -1.13 -8.37 3.22
CA PRO A 2 -0.60 -8.36 1.86
C PRO A 2 -1.15 -9.50 1.00
N ILE A 3 -1.08 -9.31 -0.32
CA ILE A 3 -1.23 -10.38 -1.31
C ILE A 3 0.18 -10.90 -1.64
N HIS A 4 0.35 -12.23 -1.61
CA HIS A 4 1.58 -12.90 -1.98
C HIS A 4 1.37 -13.76 -3.23
N HIS A 5 2.31 -13.67 -4.16
CA HIS A 5 2.30 -14.47 -5.38
C HIS A 5 3.14 -15.74 -5.18
N TYR A 6 2.67 -16.87 -5.68
CA TYR A 6 3.32 -18.18 -5.57
C TYR A 6 3.43 -18.87 -6.92
N ARG A 7 4.50 -19.64 -7.10
CA ARG A 7 4.78 -20.44 -8.31
C ARG A 7 5.35 -21.82 -7.91
N PRO A 8 5.35 -22.84 -8.79
CA PRO A 8 5.99 -24.11 -8.48
C PRO A 8 7.51 -23.91 -8.43
N ARG A 9 8.18 -24.65 -7.55
CA ARG A 9 9.65 -24.57 -7.42
C ARG A 9 10.35 -25.05 -8.69
N GLU A 10 9.80 -26.07 -9.32
CA GLU A 10 10.32 -26.64 -10.57
C GLU A 10 9.36 -26.34 -11.72
N ALA A 11 9.91 -25.89 -12.85
CA ALA A 11 9.13 -25.64 -14.06
C ALA A 11 8.38 -26.91 -14.49
N ASP A 12 7.15 -26.74 -14.97
CA ASP A 12 6.26 -27.80 -15.45
C ASP A 12 5.78 -28.86 -14.42
N THR A 13 6.09 -28.67 -13.14
CA THR A 13 5.57 -29.52 -12.05
C THR A 13 4.30 -28.96 -11.40
N GLY A 14 3.45 -29.85 -10.87
CA GLY A 14 2.22 -29.49 -10.17
C GLY A 14 0.98 -29.37 -11.07
N CYS A 15 -0.13 -28.85 -10.52
CA CYS A 15 -1.42 -28.74 -11.21
C CYS A 15 -1.52 -27.47 -12.08
N PRO A 16 -2.53 -27.36 -12.96
CA PRO A 16 -2.72 -26.18 -13.80
C PRO A 16 -2.77 -24.85 -13.03
N GLN A 17 -3.32 -24.85 -11.82
CA GLN A 17 -3.41 -23.65 -10.98
C GLN A 17 -2.04 -23.18 -10.48
N CYS A 18 -1.24 -24.06 -9.87
CA CYS A 18 0.06 -23.61 -9.37
C CYS A 18 1.01 -23.31 -10.52
N ARG A 19 0.98 -24.08 -11.63
CA ARG A 19 1.83 -23.84 -12.81
C ARG A 19 1.63 -22.46 -13.43
N ALA A 20 0.39 -21.95 -13.45
CA ALA A 20 0.10 -20.59 -13.91
C ALA A 20 0.57 -19.49 -12.94
N GLY A 21 0.95 -19.86 -11.71
CA GLY A 21 1.11 -18.94 -10.60
C GLY A 21 -0.24 -18.54 -9.99
N PHE A 22 -0.26 -18.27 -8.69
CA PHE A 22 -1.48 -17.83 -8.00
C PHE A 22 -1.19 -16.83 -6.88
N ASP A 23 -2.21 -16.04 -6.56
CA ASP A 23 -2.18 -15.04 -5.52
C ASP A 23 -2.89 -15.55 -4.26
N LEU A 24 -2.34 -15.21 -3.10
CA LEU A 24 -2.91 -15.53 -1.80
C LEU A 24 -2.91 -14.31 -0.90
N LEU A 25 -4.09 -13.94 -0.41
CA LEU A 25 -4.24 -12.99 0.68
C LEU A 25 -3.78 -13.65 1.98
N GLN A 26 -2.68 -13.17 2.54
CA GLN A 26 -2.02 -13.80 3.69
C GLN A 26 -1.64 -12.75 4.73
N ARG A 27 -1.65 -13.09 6.03
CA ARG A 27 -1.17 -12.15 7.06
C ARG A 27 0.35 -12.03 6.94
N LEU A 28 0.89 -10.85 7.25
CA LEU A 28 2.33 -10.62 7.17
C LEU A 28 3.13 -11.53 8.11
N ALA A 29 2.53 -11.97 9.22
CA ALA A 29 3.14 -12.86 10.20
C ALA A 29 3.02 -14.36 9.85
N ASP A 30 2.22 -14.73 8.85
CA ASP A 30 2.07 -16.13 8.47
C ASP A 30 3.31 -16.60 7.70
N PRO A 31 3.74 -17.87 7.89
CA PRO A 31 4.84 -18.43 7.12
C PRO A 31 4.47 -18.56 5.64
N ALA A 32 5.44 -18.41 4.75
CA ALA A 32 5.22 -18.63 3.33
C ALA A 32 4.78 -20.09 3.05
N LEU A 33 3.88 -20.28 2.08
CA LEU A 33 3.51 -21.62 1.65
C LEU A 33 4.70 -22.35 1.04
N THR A 34 4.82 -23.63 1.38
CA THR A 34 5.81 -24.55 0.81
C THR A 34 5.17 -25.57 -0.14
N ALA A 35 3.86 -25.71 -0.12
CA ALA A 35 3.09 -26.65 -0.95
C ALA A 35 1.82 -26.00 -1.52
N CYS A 36 1.45 -26.38 -2.74
CA CYS A 36 0.22 -25.95 -3.38
C CYS A 36 -1.00 -26.51 -2.62
N PRO A 37 -1.99 -25.67 -2.22
CA PRO A 37 -3.19 -26.15 -1.52
C PRO A 37 -4.03 -27.15 -2.33
N SER A 38 -3.97 -27.09 -3.66
CA SER A 38 -4.80 -27.90 -4.55
C SER A 38 -4.16 -29.26 -4.91
N CYS A 39 -2.82 -29.37 -4.92
CA CYS A 39 -2.13 -30.57 -5.40
C CYS A 39 -0.89 -30.98 -4.59
N ALA A 40 -0.59 -30.28 -3.50
CA ALA A 40 0.58 -30.48 -2.64
C ALA A 40 1.96 -30.35 -3.31
N ALA A 41 2.04 -29.99 -4.60
CA ALA A 41 3.31 -29.77 -5.28
C ALA A 41 4.13 -28.64 -4.58
N PRO A 42 5.47 -28.75 -4.52
CA PRO A 42 6.30 -27.73 -3.91
C PRO A 42 6.17 -26.36 -4.59
N VAL A 43 5.89 -25.32 -3.81
CA VAL A 43 5.79 -23.93 -4.30
C VAL A 43 6.72 -23.01 -3.53
N GLU A 44 7.00 -21.86 -4.11
CA GLU A 44 7.76 -20.78 -3.49
C GLU A 44 7.08 -19.43 -3.71
N ARG A 45 7.27 -18.51 -2.75
CA ARG A 45 6.76 -17.14 -2.86
C ARG A 45 7.63 -16.36 -3.85
N VAL A 46 6.99 -15.75 -4.84
CA VAL A 46 7.66 -14.86 -5.81
C VAL A 46 7.81 -13.48 -5.18
N ILE A 47 9.05 -13.00 -5.14
CA ILE A 47 9.35 -11.61 -4.77
C ILE A 47 9.09 -10.74 -6.00
N SER A 48 8.01 -9.96 -5.97
CA SER A 48 7.72 -8.98 -7.03
C SER A 48 8.60 -7.74 -6.86
N ALA A 49 8.97 -7.12 -7.98
CA ALA A 49 9.54 -5.78 -7.94
C ALA A 49 8.55 -4.83 -7.25
N PRO A 50 8.99 -3.95 -6.33
CA PRO A 50 8.11 -2.94 -5.77
C PRO A 50 7.65 -1.99 -6.87
N GLN A 51 6.40 -1.55 -6.80
CA GLN A 51 5.97 -0.39 -7.58
C GLN A 51 6.69 0.84 -7.04
N VAL A 52 7.61 1.40 -7.84
CA VAL A 52 8.29 2.65 -7.49
C VAL A 52 7.51 3.78 -8.13
N VAL A 53 6.70 4.47 -7.32
CA VAL A 53 6.06 5.71 -7.74
C VAL A 53 7.04 6.85 -7.47
N SER A 54 7.65 7.40 -8.51
CA SER A 54 8.49 8.58 -8.44
C SER A 54 7.69 9.84 -8.83
N GLY A 55 7.97 10.96 -8.17
CA GLY A 55 7.26 12.23 -8.41
C GLY A 55 6.08 12.46 -7.45
N GLY A 56 5.30 13.51 -7.73
CA GLY A 56 4.11 13.87 -6.95
C GLY A 56 4.32 14.53 -5.58
N ALA A 57 5.55 14.55 -5.05
CA ALA A 57 5.87 15.25 -3.80
C ALA A 57 5.51 16.75 -3.80
N HIS A 58 5.48 17.37 -4.99
CA HIS A 58 5.09 18.77 -5.14
C HIS A 58 3.57 18.99 -4.99
N HIS A 59 2.73 17.95 -5.17
CA HIS A 59 1.28 18.09 -5.09
C HIS A 59 0.82 18.47 -3.67
N LEU A 60 1.51 17.94 -2.66
CA LEU A 60 1.19 18.16 -1.24
C LEU A 60 1.94 19.36 -0.64
N ARG A 61 2.68 20.14 -1.44
CA ARG A 61 3.29 21.38 -0.96
C ARG A 61 2.20 22.40 -0.67
N GLU A 62 2.35 23.15 0.41
CA GLU A 62 1.42 24.19 0.85
C GLU A 62 1.06 25.19 -0.27
N SER A 63 2.04 25.56 -1.10
CA SER A 63 1.81 26.43 -2.26
C SER A 63 0.88 25.81 -3.32
N ASN A 64 1.00 24.50 -3.57
CA ASN A 64 0.13 23.81 -4.51
C ASN A 64 -1.27 23.59 -3.93
N VAL A 65 -1.36 23.30 -2.62
CA VAL A 65 -2.63 23.20 -1.89
C VAL A 65 -3.41 24.52 -1.99
N ALA A 66 -2.77 25.64 -1.65
CA ALA A 66 -3.40 26.96 -1.73
C ALA A 66 -3.77 27.35 -3.17
N LYS A 67 -2.90 27.07 -4.14
CA LYS A 67 -3.15 27.34 -5.57
C LYS A 67 -4.42 26.66 -6.09
N ASN A 68 -4.70 25.43 -5.62
CA ASN A 68 -5.87 24.66 -6.02
C ASN A 68 -7.11 24.94 -5.16
N GLY A 69 -7.10 25.98 -4.33
CA GLY A 69 -8.26 26.41 -3.54
C GLY A 69 -8.51 25.61 -2.27
N PHE A 70 -7.63 24.67 -1.93
CA PHE A 70 -7.70 23.95 -0.66
C PHE A 70 -7.16 24.80 0.49
N THR A 71 -7.66 24.54 1.69
CA THR A 71 -7.11 25.08 2.94
C THR A 71 -6.58 23.92 3.76
N GLN A 72 -5.34 24.04 4.23
CA GLN A 72 -4.68 23.03 5.06
C GLN A 72 -4.51 23.57 6.47
N TYR A 73 -4.79 22.72 7.45
CA TYR A 73 -4.57 23.00 8.87
C TYR A 73 -3.66 21.94 9.48
N ARG A 74 -2.83 22.36 10.44
CA ARG A 74 -1.99 21.50 11.25
C ARG A 74 -2.50 21.50 12.67
N ARG A 75 -2.66 20.32 13.26
CA ARG A 75 -3.10 20.18 14.65
C ARG A 75 -2.00 20.66 15.60
N ILE A 76 -2.30 21.65 16.43
CA ILE A 76 -1.36 22.23 17.41
C ILE A 76 -1.64 21.77 18.85
N GLY A 77 -2.80 21.16 19.12
CA GLY A 77 -3.14 20.54 20.41
C GLY A 77 -4.58 20.81 20.84
N LYS A 78 -5.13 20.01 21.77
CA LYS A 78 -6.47 20.20 22.38
C LYS A 78 -7.62 20.48 21.38
N GLY A 79 -7.56 19.91 20.17
CA GLY A 79 -8.58 20.16 19.13
C GLY A 79 -8.44 21.50 18.41
N LEU A 80 -7.39 22.28 18.69
CA LEU A 80 -6.99 23.44 17.91
C LEU A 80 -6.14 23.04 16.70
N TYR A 81 -6.44 23.66 15.58
CA TYR A 81 -5.68 23.54 14.36
C TYR A 81 -5.34 24.93 13.81
N GLU A 82 -4.10 25.11 13.42
CA GLU A 82 -3.57 26.34 12.82
C GLU A 82 -3.49 26.18 11.30
N LYS A 83 -3.89 27.20 10.56
CA LYS A 83 -3.83 27.21 9.11
C LYS A 83 -2.38 27.27 8.63
N THR A 84 -2.03 26.38 7.71
CA THR A 84 -0.70 26.36 7.07
C THR A 84 -0.76 26.77 5.59
N ALA A 85 -1.93 26.67 4.95
CA ALA A 85 -2.13 27.09 3.55
C ALA A 85 -3.60 27.42 3.25
N GLY A 86 -3.86 28.24 2.24
CA GLY A 86 -5.21 28.55 1.75
C GLY A 86 -5.82 29.82 2.33
N LYS A 87 -7.13 30.01 2.12
CA LYS A 87 -7.86 31.26 2.44
C LYS A 87 -8.78 31.16 3.67
N GLY A 88 -8.79 30.04 4.40
CA GLY A 88 -9.61 29.88 5.60
C GLY A 88 -9.16 30.74 6.80
N PRO A 89 -9.88 30.68 7.94
CA PRO A 89 -9.47 31.32 9.19
C PRO A 89 -8.10 30.83 9.66
N ASP A 90 -7.41 31.63 10.47
CA ASP A 90 -6.06 31.28 10.95
C ASP A 90 -6.07 30.12 11.96
N VAL A 91 -7.15 29.99 12.72
CA VAL A 91 -7.32 28.92 13.71
C VAL A 91 -8.74 28.36 13.65
N ILE A 92 -8.87 27.04 13.78
CA ILE A 92 -10.15 26.35 14.02
C ILE A 92 -10.07 25.56 15.33
N SER A 93 -11.13 25.62 16.13
CA SER A 93 -11.35 24.77 17.31
C SER A 93 -12.37 23.69 16.99
N GLY A 94 -12.18 22.48 17.53
CA GLY A 94 -13.25 21.49 17.65
C GLY A 94 -13.98 21.70 18.96
N ASP A 95 -14.92 22.64 18.98
CA ASP A 95 -15.96 22.72 20.02
C ASP A 95 -17.02 21.64 19.78
#